data_AF-A0A1V5A334-F1
#
_entry.id   AF-A0A1V5A334-F1
#
_cell.length_a   1.000
_cell.length_b   1.000
_cell.length_c   1.000
_cell.angle_alpha   90.00
_cell.angle_beta   90.00
_cell.angle_gamma   90.00
#
_symmetry.space_group_name_H-M   'P 1'
#
loop_
_entity.id
_entity.type
_entity.pdbx_description
1 polymer ?
#
loop_
_entity_poly.entity_id
_entity_poly.type
_entity_poly.pdbx_seq_one_letter_code
_entity_poly.pdbx_strand_id
1 'polypeptide(L)'
;MDDLEDEGYGRRSNCRRCKVKITRQADLACGNWGVIGDKAGKATFVEVCSDKGAKLLDGAVKAKKLTTEPADPKGIEIRAKTENAMLKLGDKWRKRDFEALRSNLWESIAKETARCMKCGACIAHCPVCFTRADKYEQSEPDIMVRAGFIPADPMFHLRRFAHISDSCVNCGQCEENCPCEIPLALFSHAIRTEADKFFEPKLGKSAYTN
;
A
#
# COMPACT_ATOMS: atom_id res chain seq x y z
N MET A 1 3.26 -14.44 16.03
CA MET A 1 3.08 -13.59 14.83
C MET A 1 4.40 -12.91 14.52
N ASP A 2 5.03 -12.26 15.50
CA ASP A 2 6.36 -11.66 15.34
C ASP A 2 7.41 -12.69 14.88
N ASP A 3 7.49 -13.87 15.51
CA ASP A 3 8.46 -14.91 15.12
C ASP A 3 8.25 -15.39 13.68
N LEU A 4 6.99 -15.63 13.28
CA LEU A 4 6.66 -15.98 11.90
C LEU A 4 7.06 -14.87 10.92
N GLU A 5 6.82 -13.60 11.27
CA GLU A 5 7.20 -12.48 10.42
C GLU A 5 8.70 -12.33 10.28
N ASP A 6 9.45 -12.54 11.36
CA ASP A 6 10.91 -12.53 11.34
C ASP A 6 11.48 -13.69 10.51
N GLU A 7 10.81 -14.84 10.49
CA GLU A 7 11.12 -15.98 9.60
C GLU A 7 10.67 -15.76 8.14
N GLY A 8 10.05 -14.63 7.82
CA GLY A 8 9.54 -14.31 6.48
C GLY A 8 8.13 -14.84 6.19
N TYR A 9 7.52 -15.57 7.12
CA TYR A 9 6.15 -16.05 7.04
C TYR A 9 5.15 -14.99 7.53
N GLY A 10 3.95 -14.92 6.93
CA GLY A 10 2.90 -14.00 7.38
C GLY A 10 2.70 -12.78 6.48
N ARG A 11 2.59 -11.58 7.07
CA ARG A 11 2.23 -10.37 6.30
C ARG A 11 3.34 -10.00 5.33
N ARG A 12 2.96 -9.53 4.14
CA ARG A 12 3.85 -8.93 3.14
C ARG A 12 4.65 -7.77 3.76
N SER A 13 5.89 -7.57 3.33
CA SER A 13 6.84 -6.60 3.93
C SER A 13 6.21 -5.20 4.08
N ASN A 14 5.54 -4.70 3.05
CA ASN A 14 4.85 -3.41 3.05
C ASN A 14 3.62 -3.39 3.99
N CYS A 15 2.86 -4.50 4.07
CA CYS A 15 1.68 -4.64 4.93
C CYS A 15 2.05 -4.58 6.41
N ARG A 16 3.25 -5.04 6.78
CA ARG A 16 3.81 -4.91 8.14
C ARG A 16 3.92 -3.44 8.54
N ARG A 17 4.44 -2.58 7.66
CA ARG A 17 4.58 -1.12 7.86
C ARG A 17 3.29 -0.31 7.61
N CYS A 18 2.23 -0.90 7.08
CA CYS A 18 1.03 -0.15 6.69
C CYS A 18 0.29 0.43 7.92
N LYS A 19 -0.18 1.67 7.83
CA LYS A 19 -1.03 2.32 8.85
C LYS A 19 -2.51 2.39 8.50
N VAL A 20 -2.87 1.96 7.30
CA VAL A 20 -4.26 1.77 6.89
C VAL A 20 -4.56 0.28 7.01
N LYS A 21 -5.07 -0.13 8.18
CA LYS A 21 -5.41 -1.54 8.44
C LYS A 21 -6.85 -1.86 8.00
N ILE A 22 -7.75 -0.91 8.22
CA ILE A 22 -9.10 -0.91 7.65
C ILE A 22 -9.17 0.22 6.63
N THR A 23 -9.56 -0.10 5.40
CA THR A 23 -9.55 0.80 4.26
C THR A 23 -10.75 1.75 4.26
N ARG A 24 -10.90 2.56 5.31
CA ARG A 24 -12.02 3.53 5.45
C ARG A 24 -12.01 4.66 4.43
N GLN A 25 -10.96 4.75 3.62
CA GLN A 25 -10.84 5.64 2.45
C GLN A 25 -11.59 5.11 1.20
N ALA A 26 -12.04 3.86 1.22
CA ALA A 26 -12.93 3.29 0.21
C ALA A 26 -14.40 3.52 0.59
N ASP A 27 -15.33 3.29 -0.33
CA ASP A 27 -16.77 3.43 -0.07
C ASP A 27 -17.31 2.36 0.90
N LEU A 28 -16.72 1.16 0.87
CA LEU A 28 -17.01 0.03 1.76
C LEU A 28 -15.70 -0.59 2.26
N ALA A 29 -15.60 -0.84 3.56
CA ALA A 29 -14.48 -1.57 4.16
C ALA A 29 -14.96 -2.96 4.63
N CYS A 30 -14.64 -3.97 3.83
CA CYS A 30 -15.02 -5.36 4.07
C CYS A 30 -13.87 -6.15 4.71
N GLY A 31 -14.15 -6.96 5.73
CA GLY A 31 -13.16 -7.86 6.30
C GLY A 31 -13.72 -8.81 7.35
N ASN A 32 -12.87 -9.71 7.86
CA ASN A 32 -13.31 -10.74 8.80
C ASN A 32 -13.19 -10.31 10.27
N TRP A 33 -12.46 -9.24 10.57
CA TRP A 33 -12.33 -8.74 11.94
C TRP A 33 -13.68 -8.24 12.46
N GLY A 34 -14.11 -8.81 13.58
CA GLY A 34 -15.39 -8.53 14.21
C GLY A 34 -16.52 -9.49 13.84
N VAL A 35 -16.28 -10.44 12.92
CA VAL A 35 -17.21 -11.56 12.68
C VAL A 35 -16.90 -12.67 13.68
N ILE A 36 -17.83 -12.95 14.60
CA ILE A 36 -17.63 -13.88 15.71
C ILE A 36 -18.76 -14.92 15.79
N GLY A 37 -18.58 -15.92 16.66
CA GLY A 37 -19.56 -17.01 16.86
C GLY A 37 -19.78 -17.84 15.61
N ASP A 38 -21.01 -18.29 15.39
CA ASP A 38 -21.38 -19.20 14.29
C ASP A 38 -21.17 -18.61 12.88
N LYS A 39 -21.01 -17.29 12.79
CA LYS A 39 -20.79 -16.55 11.54
C LYS A 39 -19.31 -16.36 11.21
N ALA A 40 -18.41 -16.67 12.13
CA ALA A 40 -16.97 -16.60 11.87
C ALA A 40 -16.61 -17.46 10.63
N GLY A 41 -15.99 -16.85 9.63
CA GLY A 41 -15.66 -17.50 8.36
C GLY A 41 -16.84 -17.73 7.39
N LYS A 42 -18.07 -17.40 7.79
CA LYS A 42 -19.28 -17.55 6.96
C LYS A 42 -19.92 -16.21 6.57
N ALA A 43 -19.57 -15.13 7.25
CA ALA A 43 -20.02 -13.77 6.96
C ALA A 43 -18.82 -12.81 6.87
N THR A 44 -19.08 -11.62 6.32
CA THR A 44 -18.09 -10.54 6.20
C THR A 44 -18.58 -9.34 6.99
N PHE A 45 -17.70 -8.76 7.81
CA PHE A 45 -17.95 -7.49 8.45
C PHE A 45 -17.83 -6.39 7.40
N VAL A 46 -18.91 -5.65 7.16
CA VAL A 46 -18.96 -4.54 6.20
C VAL A 46 -19.15 -3.25 6.97
N GLU A 47 -18.19 -2.34 6.81
CA GLU A 47 -18.29 -0.97 7.30
C GLU A 47 -18.60 -0.06 6.12
N VAL A 48 -19.70 0.68 6.20
CA VAL A 48 -20.09 1.66 5.19
C VAL A 48 -19.34 2.96 5.46
N CYS A 49 -18.58 3.41 4.47
CA CYS A 49 -17.64 4.51 4.62
C CYS A 49 -17.94 5.67 3.66
N SER A 50 -19.09 5.65 2.97
CA SER A 50 -19.59 6.79 2.18
C SER A 50 -21.06 6.59 1.80
N ASP A 51 -21.71 7.67 1.36
CA ASP A 51 -23.05 7.60 0.77
C ASP A 51 -23.11 6.74 -0.50
N LYS A 52 -22.01 6.68 -1.27
CA LYS A 52 -21.92 5.80 -2.44
C LYS A 52 -21.87 4.34 -1.99
N GLY A 53 -21.13 4.05 -0.92
CA GLY A 53 -21.07 2.73 -0.30
C GLY A 53 -22.43 2.29 0.22
N ALA A 54 -23.15 3.19 0.91
CA ALA A 54 -24.50 2.94 1.39
C ALA A 54 -25.44 2.58 0.23
N LYS A 55 -25.47 3.40 -0.82
CA LYS A 55 -26.29 3.15 -2.03
C LYS A 55 -25.94 1.83 -2.70
N LEU A 56 -24.67 1.47 -2.78
CA LEU A 56 -24.21 0.22 -3.36
C LEU A 56 -24.68 -0.99 -2.53
N LEU A 57 -24.51 -0.93 -1.22
CA LEU A 57 -24.93 -1.99 -0.30
C LEU A 57 -26.46 -2.17 -0.32
N ASP A 58 -27.20 -1.07 -0.20
CA ASP A 58 -28.67 -1.07 -0.27
C ASP A 58 -29.19 -1.60 -1.61
N GLY A 59 -28.54 -1.23 -2.71
CA GLY A 59 -28.86 -1.74 -4.04
C GLY A 59 -28.71 -3.26 -4.12
N ALA A 60 -27.64 -3.80 -3.55
CA ALA A 60 -27.39 -5.24 -3.50
C ALA A 60 -28.39 -6.00 -2.61
N VAL A 61 -28.79 -5.41 -1.47
CA VAL A 61 -29.87 -5.94 -0.60
C VAL A 61 -31.20 -5.97 -1.36
N LYS A 62 -31.58 -4.85 -1.99
CA LYS A 62 -32.82 -4.73 -2.78
C LYS A 62 -32.86 -5.70 -3.96
N ALA A 63 -31.73 -5.92 -4.61
CA ALA A 63 -31.57 -6.91 -5.68
C ALA A 63 -31.50 -8.36 -5.17
N LYS A 64 -31.64 -8.59 -3.86
CA LYS A 64 -31.58 -9.91 -3.20
C LYS A 64 -30.29 -10.66 -3.49
N LYS A 65 -29.18 -9.93 -3.68
CA LYS A 65 -27.84 -10.51 -3.91
C LYS A 65 -27.09 -10.79 -2.62
N LEU A 66 -27.47 -10.14 -1.52
CA LEU A 66 -26.90 -10.37 -0.20
C LEU A 66 -27.94 -10.10 0.88
N THR A 67 -27.70 -10.67 2.06
CA THR A 67 -28.46 -10.43 3.29
C THR A 67 -27.56 -9.70 4.28
N THR A 68 -28.11 -8.73 5.00
CA THR A 68 -27.40 -7.94 6.00
C THR A 68 -28.09 -8.04 7.35
N GLU A 69 -27.30 -7.85 8.40
CA GLU A 69 -27.77 -7.72 9.77
C GLU A 69 -26.88 -6.72 10.52
N PRO A 70 -27.35 -6.16 11.64
CA PRO A 70 -26.52 -5.33 12.50
C PRO A 70 -25.29 -6.11 12.98
N ALA A 71 -24.14 -5.44 13.00
CA ALA A 71 -22.92 -6.03 13.54
C ALA A 71 -23.06 -6.27 15.05
N ASP A 72 -22.53 -7.41 15.52
CA ASP A 72 -22.47 -7.73 16.95
C ASP A 72 -21.66 -6.64 17.70
N PRO A 73 -22.19 -6.00 18.76
CA PRO A 73 -21.46 -5.01 19.54
C PRO A 73 -20.11 -5.49 20.07
N LYS A 74 -20.02 -6.75 20.50
CA LYS A 74 -18.76 -7.37 20.93
C LYS A 74 -17.83 -7.58 19.74
N GLY A 75 -18.37 -7.88 18.57
CA GLY A 75 -17.63 -7.95 17.31
C GLY A 75 -16.99 -6.61 16.94
N ILE A 76 -17.71 -5.51 17.10
CA ILE A 76 -17.19 -4.14 16.89
C ILE A 76 -16.01 -3.86 17.83
N GLU A 77 -16.15 -4.18 19.12
CA GLU A 77 -15.09 -3.98 20.11
C GLU A 77 -13.83 -4.81 19.78
N ILE A 78 -14.01 -6.10 19.43
CA ILE A 78 -12.91 -6.98 19.00
C ILE A 78 -12.22 -6.40 17.76
N ARG A 79 -12.98 -5.96 16.75
CA ARG A 79 -12.44 -5.35 15.54
C ARG A 79 -11.56 -4.14 15.87
N ALA A 80 -12.04 -3.25 16.74
CA ALA A 80 -11.27 -2.08 17.18
C ALA A 80 -9.99 -2.47 17.94
N LYS A 81 -10.08 -3.47 18.84
CA LYS A 81 -8.92 -3.98 19.56
C LYS A 81 -7.88 -4.60 18.62
N THR A 82 -8.32 -5.40 17.66
CA THR A 82 -7.44 -6.01 16.64
C THR A 82 -6.79 -4.95 15.77
N GLU A 83 -7.53 -3.96 15.29
CA GLU A 83 -6.99 -2.84 14.51
C GLU A 83 -5.90 -2.10 15.30
N ASN A 84 -6.16 -1.75 16.56
CA ASN A 84 -5.19 -1.07 17.42
C ASN A 84 -3.91 -1.89 17.63
N ALA A 85 -4.03 -3.21 17.84
CA ALA A 85 -2.88 -4.10 17.93
C ALA A 85 -2.06 -4.10 16.62
N MET A 86 -2.74 -4.14 15.47
CA MET A 86 -2.09 -4.11 14.16
C MET A 86 -1.43 -2.77 13.85
N LEU A 87 -2.00 -1.66 14.32
CA LEU A 87 -1.40 -0.32 14.21
C LEU A 87 -0.11 -0.21 15.03
N LYS A 88 -0.09 -0.75 16.25
CA LYS A 88 1.12 -0.80 17.10
C LYS A 88 2.24 -1.63 16.46
N LEU A 89 1.90 -2.78 15.87
CA LEU A 89 2.86 -3.56 15.07
C LEU A 89 3.37 -2.75 13.86
N GLY A 90 2.49 -1.97 13.22
CA GLY A 90 2.87 -1.05 12.16
C GLY A 90 3.91 -0.01 12.59
N ASP A 91 3.77 0.54 13.81
CA ASP A 91 4.77 1.44 14.37
C ASP A 91 6.11 0.75 14.60
N LYS A 92 6.08 -0.46 15.19
CA LYS A 92 7.29 -1.25 15.46
C LYS A 92 8.08 -1.50 14.17
N TRP A 93 7.40 -1.92 13.10
CA TRP A 93 8.03 -2.16 11.79
C TRP A 93 8.50 -0.88 11.10
N ARG A 94 7.70 0.20 11.13
CA ARG A 94 8.15 1.51 10.60
C ARG A 94 9.39 2.00 11.32
N LYS A 95 9.42 1.89 12.65
CA LYS A 95 10.57 2.27 13.47
C LYS A 95 11.81 1.46 13.03
N ARG A 96 11.72 0.13 13.06
CA ARG A 96 12.81 -0.78 12.63
C ARG A 96 13.33 -0.43 11.24
N ASP A 97 12.45 -0.40 10.25
CA ASP A 97 12.84 -0.30 8.85
C ASP A 97 13.33 1.12 8.48
N PHE A 98 12.70 2.17 9.03
CA PHE A 98 13.09 3.55 8.71
C PHE A 98 14.30 4.01 9.53
N GLU A 99 14.48 3.54 10.77
CA GLU A 99 15.72 3.80 11.52
C GLU A 99 16.93 3.18 10.83
N ALA A 100 16.79 1.95 10.29
CA ALA A 100 17.84 1.29 9.53
C ALA A 100 18.25 2.04 8.27
N LEU A 101 17.36 2.86 7.68
CA LEU A 101 17.64 3.67 6.50
C LEU A 101 18.13 5.09 6.81
N ARG A 102 17.96 5.58 8.05
CA ARG A 102 18.12 7.01 8.38
C ARG A 102 19.51 7.56 8.04
N SER A 103 20.55 6.77 8.25
CA SER A 103 21.95 7.19 8.07
C SER A 103 22.54 6.84 6.71
N ASN A 104 21.85 6.03 5.91
CA ASN A 104 22.42 5.42 4.70
C ASN A 104 21.40 5.27 3.56
N LEU A 105 20.34 6.09 3.53
CA LEU A 105 19.24 5.93 2.59
C LEU A 105 19.73 5.96 1.13
N TRP A 106 20.59 6.93 0.79
CA TRP A 106 21.09 7.09 -0.56
C TRP A 106 22.04 5.98 -0.98
N GLU A 107 22.89 5.53 -0.07
CA GLU A 107 23.80 4.40 -0.26
C GLU A 107 23.00 3.10 -0.43
N SER A 108 21.94 2.91 0.35
CA SER A 108 21.04 1.77 0.25
C SER A 108 20.27 1.77 -1.07
N ILE A 109 19.72 2.92 -1.47
CA ILE A 109 19.08 3.08 -2.78
C ILE A 109 20.08 2.77 -3.89
N ALA A 110 21.26 3.38 -3.87
CA ALA A 110 22.28 3.18 -4.91
C ALA A 110 22.70 1.71 -5.00
N LYS A 111 22.97 1.06 -3.87
CA LYS A 111 23.36 -0.35 -3.80
C LYS A 111 22.27 -1.28 -4.35
N GLU A 112 21.04 -1.15 -3.89
CA GLU A 112 19.96 -2.04 -4.30
C GLU A 112 19.55 -1.79 -5.76
N THR A 113 19.50 -0.53 -6.18
CA THR A 113 19.11 -0.16 -7.55
C THR A 113 20.18 -0.41 -8.60
N ALA A 114 21.45 -0.58 -8.21
CA ALA A 114 22.52 -1.04 -9.09
C ALA A 114 22.31 -2.47 -9.63
N ARG A 115 21.33 -3.22 -9.13
CA ARG A 115 20.92 -4.52 -9.70
C ARG A 115 19.82 -4.40 -10.76
N CYS A 116 19.26 -3.21 -10.98
CA CYS A 116 18.08 -3.03 -11.81
C CYS A 116 18.35 -3.27 -13.30
N MET A 117 17.59 -4.18 -13.91
CA MET A 117 17.65 -4.50 -15.35
C MET A 117 16.68 -3.68 -16.21
N LYS A 118 16.06 -2.62 -15.68
CA LYS A 118 15.03 -1.79 -16.38
C LYS A 118 13.89 -2.58 -17.02
N CYS A 119 13.40 -3.65 -16.38
CA CYS A 119 12.28 -4.44 -16.91
C CYS A 119 10.92 -3.72 -16.89
N GLY A 120 10.77 -2.64 -16.11
CA GLY A 120 9.54 -1.85 -16.04
C GLY A 120 8.39 -2.45 -15.20
N ALA A 121 8.56 -3.65 -14.62
CA ALA A 121 7.54 -4.31 -13.79
C ALA A 121 7.04 -3.41 -12.64
N CYS A 122 7.95 -2.68 -11.99
CA CYS A 122 7.61 -1.76 -10.89
C CYS A 122 6.73 -0.58 -11.31
N ILE A 123 6.65 -0.28 -12.61
CA ILE A 123 5.76 0.72 -13.20
C ILE A 123 4.46 0.05 -13.61
N ALA A 124 4.54 -1.08 -14.33
CA ALA A 124 3.37 -1.77 -14.88
C ALA A 124 2.38 -2.24 -13.79
N HIS A 125 2.89 -2.67 -12.64
CA HIS A 125 2.05 -3.13 -11.51
C HIS A 125 1.67 -2.02 -10.54
N CYS A 126 2.03 -0.76 -10.80
CA CYS A 126 1.73 0.32 -9.87
C CYS A 126 0.36 0.94 -10.17
N PRO A 127 -0.59 0.91 -9.21
CA PRO A 127 -1.96 1.35 -9.45
C PRO A 127 -2.11 2.87 -9.63
N VAL A 128 -1.07 3.65 -9.30
CA VAL A 128 -1.07 5.12 -9.42
C VAL A 128 -0.26 5.59 -10.62
N CYS A 129 0.18 4.68 -11.47
CA CYS A 129 1.06 4.99 -12.59
C CYS A 129 0.36 4.72 -13.90
N PHE A 130 -0.27 5.77 -14.41
CA PHE A 130 -0.92 5.74 -15.70
C PHE A 130 0.10 6.15 -16.75
N THR A 131 0.64 5.16 -17.44
CA THR A 131 1.56 5.43 -18.53
C THR A 131 0.80 5.99 -19.71
N ARG A 132 1.24 7.13 -20.26
CA ARG A 132 0.67 7.69 -21.49
C ARG A 132 0.78 6.67 -22.63
N ALA A 133 -0.23 6.64 -23.49
CA ALA A 133 -0.32 5.72 -24.62
C ALA A 133 0.87 5.88 -25.59
N ASP A 134 1.34 7.12 -25.76
CA ASP A 134 2.40 7.52 -26.70
C ASP A 134 3.83 7.34 -26.17
N LYS A 135 4.04 6.85 -24.93
CA LYS A 135 5.41 6.75 -24.37
C LYS A 135 6.32 5.78 -25.14
N TYR A 136 5.74 4.85 -25.88
CA TYR A 136 6.48 3.90 -26.74
C TYR A 136 6.59 4.39 -28.18
N GLU A 137 5.90 5.50 -28.51
CA GLU A 137 5.91 6.16 -29.83
C GLU A 137 6.86 7.36 -29.86
N GLN A 138 7.54 7.66 -28.74
CA GLN A 138 8.53 8.74 -28.68
C GLN A 138 9.70 8.42 -29.63
N SER A 139 9.78 9.17 -30.73
CA SER A 139 10.84 9.07 -31.73
C SER A 139 12.20 9.56 -31.22
N GLU A 140 12.19 10.41 -30.19
CA GLU A 140 13.39 10.98 -29.60
C GLU A 140 13.84 10.17 -28.36
N PRO A 141 15.15 9.87 -28.24
CA PRO A 141 15.68 9.15 -27.10
C PRO A 141 15.54 9.94 -25.79
N ASP A 142 15.25 9.26 -24.68
CA ASP A 142 15.18 9.86 -23.34
C ASP A 142 16.56 10.45 -22.96
N ILE A 143 16.59 11.75 -22.67
CA ILE A 143 17.82 12.49 -22.35
C ILE A 143 18.41 12.10 -20.98
N MET A 144 17.59 11.53 -20.10
CA MET A 144 17.91 11.25 -18.69
C MET A 144 18.14 9.76 -18.41
N VAL A 145 17.58 8.87 -19.25
CA VAL A 145 17.71 7.41 -19.11
C VAL A 145 18.15 6.80 -20.43
N ARG A 146 19.36 6.24 -20.47
CA ARG A 146 19.94 5.74 -21.72
C ARG A 146 19.24 4.45 -22.18
N ALA A 147 18.93 4.36 -23.47
CA ALA A 147 18.41 3.12 -24.06
C ALA A 147 19.51 2.04 -24.12
N GLY A 148 19.17 0.78 -23.85
CA GLY A 148 20.09 -0.37 -23.99
C GLY A 148 21.15 -0.56 -22.89
N PHE A 149 21.28 0.36 -21.92
CA PHE A 149 22.25 0.24 -20.82
C PHE A 149 21.66 -0.46 -19.60
N ILE A 150 22.38 -1.43 -19.04
CA ILE A 150 22.09 -2.04 -17.73
C ILE A 150 23.38 -2.06 -16.89
N PRO A 151 23.30 -1.91 -15.56
CA PRO A 151 22.11 -1.61 -14.76
C PRO A 151 21.47 -0.26 -15.10
N ALA A 152 20.24 -0.05 -14.63
CA ALA A 152 19.52 1.20 -14.86
C ALA A 152 20.30 2.41 -14.36
N ASP A 153 20.27 3.51 -15.12
CA ASP A 153 20.79 4.79 -14.65
C ASP A 153 20.09 5.21 -13.34
N PRO A 154 20.79 5.81 -12.37
CA PRO A 154 20.16 6.29 -11.13
C PRO A 154 18.94 7.18 -11.36
N MET A 155 18.97 7.94 -12.45
CA MET A 155 17.88 8.83 -12.84
C MET A 155 16.57 8.10 -13.18
N PHE A 156 16.62 6.85 -13.64
CA PHE A 156 15.42 6.02 -13.82
C PHE A 156 14.65 5.88 -12.50
N HIS A 157 15.37 5.58 -11.42
CA HIS A 157 14.81 5.41 -10.08
C HIS A 157 14.42 6.74 -9.44
N LEU A 158 15.22 7.79 -9.62
CA LEU A 158 14.90 9.11 -9.08
C LEU A 158 13.61 9.67 -9.70
N ARG A 159 13.49 9.62 -11.04
CA ARG A 159 12.26 9.97 -11.76
C ARG A 159 11.08 9.15 -11.24
N ARG A 160 11.30 7.85 -11.02
CA ARG A 160 10.30 6.94 -10.49
C ARG A 160 9.80 7.36 -9.11
N PHE A 161 10.71 7.58 -8.16
CA PHE A 161 10.36 7.97 -6.79
C PHE A 161 9.70 9.35 -6.75
N ALA A 162 10.18 10.31 -7.54
CA ALA A 162 9.58 11.63 -7.63
C ALA A 162 8.14 11.56 -8.16
N HIS A 163 7.91 10.80 -9.24
CA HIS A 163 6.59 10.69 -9.89
C HIS A 163 5.48 10.19 -8.95
N ILE A 164 5.78 9.30 -8.01
CA ILE A 164 4.80 8.74 -7.08
C ILE A 164 4.92 9.27 -5.66
N SER A 165 5.80 10.25 -5.41
CA SER A 165 6.12 10.72 -4.06
C SER A 165 4.88 11.22 -3.31
N ASP A 166 3.94 11.83 -4.02
CA ASP A 166 2.69 12.36 -3.48
C ASP A 166 1.49 11.39 -3.55
N SER A 167 1.62 10.31 -4.34
CA SER A 167 0.51 9.45 -4.74
C SER A 167 0.68 8.00 -4.27
N CYS A 168 1.86 7.61 -3.79
CA CYS A 168 2.16 6.24 -3.40
C CYS A 168 1.27 5.77 -2.24
N VAL A 169 0.47 4.73 -2.49
CA VAL A 169 -0.42 4.11 -1.49
C VAL A 169 0.25 2.96 -0.72
N ASN A 170 1.56 2.77 -0.86
CA ASN A 170 2.34 1.70 -0.21
C ASN A 170 1.75 0.28 -0.42
N CYS A 171 1.23 -0.02 -1.62
CA CYS A 171 0.60 -1.31 -1.93
C CYS A 171 1.58 -2.50 -2.04
N GLY A 172 2.89 -2.25 -2.19
CA GLY A 172 3.93 -3.28 -2.23
C GLY A 172 4.22 -3.88 -3.61
N GLN A 173 3.35 -3.66 -4.59
CA GLN A 173 3.42 -4.32 -5.90
C GLN A 173 4.72 -4.06 -6.68
N CYS A 174 5.36 -2.90 -6.48
CA CYS A 174 6.64 -2.61 -7.14
C CYS A 174 7.81 -3.46 -6.60
N GLU A 175 7.75 -3.87 -5.33
CA GLU A 175 8.75 -4.70 -4.65
C GLU A 175 8.47 -6.18 -4.91
N GLU A 176 7.23 -6.62 -4.72
CA GLU A 176 6.81 -8.03 -4.88
C GLU A 176 6.99 -8.55 -6.30
N ASN A 177 6.83 -7.70 -7.32
CA ASN A 177 6.99 -8.10 -8.72
C ASN A 177 8.36 -7.71 -9.30
N CYS A 178 9.31 -7.27 -8.46
CA CYS A 178 10.66 -6.96 -8.94
C CYS A 178 11.47 -8.25 -9.07
N PRO A 179 11.91 -8.64 -10.29
CA PRO A 179 12.72 -9.85 -10.45
C PRO A 179 14.12 -9.74 -9.82
N CYS A 180 14.55 -8.52 -9.49
CA CYS A 180 15.82 -8.24 -8.82
C CYS A 180 15.67 -8.05 -7.30
N GLU A 181 14.46 -8.29 -6.77
CA GLU A 181 14.10 -8.19 -5.35
C GLU A 181 14.51 -6.85 -4.72
N ILE A 182 14.39 -5.76 -5.49
CA ILE A 182 14.72 -4.41 -5.01
C ILE A 182 13.61 -3.95 -4.06
N PRO A 183 13.92 -3.45 -2.85
CA PRO A 183 12.94 -3.03 -1.86
C PRO A 183 12.30 -1.66 -2.19
N LEU A 184 11.72 -1.54 -3.38
CA LEU A 184 11.18 -0.31 -3.94
C LEU A 184 10.02 0.25 -3.11
N ALA A 185 9.21 -0.61 -2.50
CA ALA A 185 8.11 -0.19 -1.66
C ALA A 185 8.61 0.39 -0.33
N LEU A 186 9.65 -0.21 0.26
CA LEU A 186 10.33 0.36 1.42
C LEU A 186 10.88 1.77 1.14
N PHE A 187 11.65 1.94 0.07
CA PHE A 187 12.22 3.26 -0.28
C PHE A 187 11.14 4.30 -0.56
N SER A 188 10.13 3.96 -1.37
CA SER A 188 9.04 4.89 -1.71
C SER A 188 8.24 5.28 -0.47
N HIS A 189 8.00 4.35 0.46
CA HIS A 189 7.27 4.62 1.69
C HIS A 189 8.07 5.46 2.69
N ALA A 190 9.40 5.26 2.78
CA ALA A 190 10.28 6.12 3.58
C ALA A 190 10.26 7.57 3.05
N ILE A 191 10.45 7.74 1.74
CA ILE A 191 10.39 9.06 1.07
C ILE A 191 9.04 9.73 1.31
N ARG A 192 7.92 9.00 1.12
CA ARG A 192 6.58 9.52 1.38
C ARG A 192 6.41 9.96 2.84
N THR A 193 6.86 9.13 3.79
CA THR A 193 6.72 9.41 5.22
C THR A 193 7.52 10.66 5.63
N GLU A 194 8.68 10.90 5.03
CA GLU A 194 9.41 12.16 5.23
C GLU A 194 8.67 13.34 4.59
N ALA A 195 8.18 13.21 3.36
CA ALA A 195 7.42 14.27 2.68
C ALA A 195 6.18 14.70 3.48
N ASP A 196 5.44 13.75 4.07
CA ASP A 196 4.27 14.00 4.93
C ASP A 196 4.59 14.82 6.19
N LYS A 197 5.87 14.97 6.59
CA LYS A 197 6.24 15.86 7.71
C LYS A 197 6.28 17.33 7.32
N PHE A 198 6.52 17.60 6.04
CA PHE A 198 6.81 18.95 5.54
C PHE A 198 5.71 19.51 4.62
N PHE A 199 4.92 18.65 3.98
CA PHE A 199 3.97 19.05 2.94
C PHE A 199 2.55 18.51 3.17
N GLU A 200 1.56 19.26 2.69
CA GLU A 200 0.14 18.89 2.61
C GLU A 200 -0.30 18.94 1.12
N PRO A 201 -1.29 18.14 0.67
CA PRO A 201 -2.12 17.24 1.48
C PRO A 201 -1.44 15.89 1.78
N LYS A 202 -1.58 15.44 3.02
CA LYS A 202 -1.41 14.02 3.36
C LYS A 202 -2.47 13.18 2.65
N LEU A 203 -2.18 11.91 2.34
CA LEU A 203 -3.23 10.91 2.10
C LEU A 203 -4.19 10.95 3.30
N GLY A 204 -5.33 11.60 3.09
CA GLY A 204 -6.13 12.20 4.16
C GLY A 204 -7.05 11.21 4.86
N LYS A 205 -7.58 11.64 6.03
CA LYS A 205 -8.68 10.95 6.70
C LYS A 205 -9.87 10.84 5.74
N SER A 206 -10.62 9.73 5.83
CA SER A 206 -11.87 9.61 5.08
C SER A 206 -12.75 10.82 5.37
N ALA A 207 -13.32 11.41 4.32
CA ALA A 207 -14.24 12.54 4.44
C ALA A 207 -15.55 12.14 5.13
N TYR A 208 -15.82 10.84 5.24
CA TYR A 208 -17.00 10.28 5.87
C TYR A 208 -16.67 9.70 7.25
N THR A 209 -17.48 10.07 8.23
CA THR A 209 -17.50 9.47 9.56
C THR A 209 -18.90 8.92 9.79
N ASN A 210 -19.01 7.62 10.03
CA ASN A 210 -20.25 6.97 10.47
C ASN A 210 -20.51 7.27 11.95
#